data_AF-A0A1F7H8M2-F1
#
_entry.id   AF-A0A1F7H8M2-F1
#
_cell.length_a   1.000
_cell.length_b   1.000
_cell.length_c   1.000
_cell.angle_alpha   90.00
_cell.angle_beta   90.00
_cell.angle_gamma   90.00
#
_symmetry.space_group_name_H-M   'P 1'
#
loop_
_entity.id
_entity.type
_entity.pdbx_description
1 polymer ?
#
loop_
_entity_poly.entity_id
_entity_poly.type
_entity_poly.pdbx_seq_one_letter_code
_entity_poly.pdbx_strand_id
1 'polypeptide(L)'
;MKIISLQSENPSEVLNESLEILQKGGLVIFPSDTVYGLLVDATNELAVKKLIQFKNRPWGKPISVFVSGFDMLNKQVITDHRQTQILEELLPGPFTVILESHHLVSLLLESEKGTLGVRIPLYPLIEKLVNQFGKPITATSANLSGRSSHYSVQTLLKELPESKKKLIDLIVDAGKLPRNKPSTIVDLTADKLKIIRQGDVLFLDKKTYFSHSPEQTKKIARFILQKIVGNKKLEKPLIFIIKGELGVGKTIFVKGMGEFLGIPDIISPTFVVYYEYASIHRFIDTFVHVDLYNVQDPEEFKHLRLEKYLEKGNAVCFEWGEKAGEIMNKLKDKGRIIYVEMKYVNEKEREIKIRY
;
A
#
# COMPACT_ATOMS: atom_id res chain seq x y z
N MET A 1 17.52 12.14 28.40
CA MET A 1 16.84 12.48 27.13
C MET A 1 17.78 13.29 26.25
N LYS A 2 18.27 12.69 25.17
CA LYS A 2 18.99 13.37 24.08
C LYS A 2 17.98 13.76 22.98
N ILE A 3 18.20 14.89 22.30
CA ILE A 3 17.43 15.29 21.13
C ILE A 3 18.41 15.49 19.98
N ILE A 4 18.15 14.85 18.84
CA ILE A 4 18.93 15.00 17.61
C ILE A 4 18.02 15.45 16.48
N SER A 5 18.48 16.36 15.63
CA SER A 5 17.67 16.92 14.54
C SER A 5 18.06 16.33 13.20
N LEU A 6 17.10 15.78 12.45
CA LEU A 6 17.31 15.32 11.07
C LEU A 6 17.64 16.44 10.09
N GLN A 7 17.43 17.71 10.48
CA GLN A 7 17.75 18.86 9.61
C GLN A 7 19.23 19.26 9.70
N SER A 8 19.90 18.94 10.80
CA SER A 8 21.29 19.34 11.05
C SER A 8 22.27 18.18 11.12
N GLU A 9 21.79 16.95 11.35
CA GLU A 9 22.63 15.76 11.50
C GLU A 9 22.59 14.86 10.25
N ASN A 10 23.65 14.06 10.06
CA ASN A 10 23.67 13.06 9.01
C ASN A 10 22.63 11.94 9.31
N PRO A 11 21.73 11.57 8.37
CA PRO A 11 20.76 10.50 8.59
C PRO A 11 21.36 9.17 9.05
N SER A 12 22.59 8.85 8.64
CA SER A 12 23.29 7.64 9.07
C SER A 12 23.70 7.68 10.55
N GLU A 13 24.12 8.85 11.05
CA GLU A 13 24.46 9.05 12.46
C GLU A 13 23.21 8.95 13.34
N VAL A 14 22.11 9.56 12.89
CA VAL A 14 20.81 9.46 13.57
C VAL A 14 20.33 8.01 13.69
N LEU A 15 20.53 7.21 12.64
CA LEU A 15 20.23 5.78 12.65
C LEU A 15 21.12 5.03 13.64
N ASN A 16 22.43 5.23 13.58
CA ASN A 16 23.38 4.57 14.48
C ASN A 16 23.08 4.87 15.95
N GLU A 17 22.82 6.14 16.30
CA GLU A 17 22.44 6.51 17.67
C GLU A 17 21.12 5.87 18.09
N SER A 18 20.13 5.84 17.20
CA SER A 18 18.85 5.21 17.49
C SER A 18 18.99 3.71 17.72
N LEU A 19 19.83 3.04 16.93
CA LEU A 19 20.16 1.62 17.09
C LEU A 19 20.82 1.35 18.44
N GLU A 20 21.83 2.13 18.82
CA GLU A 20 22.50 1.97 20.10
C GLU A 20 21.54 2.10 21.28
N ILE A 21 20.64 3.08 21.25
CA ILE A 21 19.66 3.30 22.30
C ILE A 21 18.68 2.12 22.36
N LEU A 22 18.16 1.65 21.21
CA LEU A 22 17.26 0.50 21.15
C LEU A 22 17.94 -0.79 21.66
N GLN A 23 19.19 -1.04 21.28
CA GLN A 23 19.99 -2.18 21.74
C GLN A 23 20.21 -2.17 23.25
N LYS A 24 20.35 -0.98 23.85
CA LYS A 24 20.44 -0.79 25.31
C LYS A 24 19.08 -0.88 26.03
N GLY A 25 17.99 -1.18 25.31
CA GLY A 25 16.63 -1.27 25.87
C GLY A 25 15.98 0.10 26.11
N GLY A 26 16.48 1.15 25.45
CA GLY A 26 15.95 2.50 25.55
C GLY A 26 14.69 2.75 24.72
N LEU A 27 13.99 3.82 25.06
CA LEU A 27 12.81 4.35 24.40
C LEU A 27 13.22 5.52 23.50
N VAL A 28 12.96 5.36 22.21
CA VAL A 28 13.23 6.34 21.17
C VAL A 28 11.92 6.93 20.66
N ILE A 29 11.81 8.26 20.60
CA ILE A 29 10.78 8.94 19.81
C ILE A 29 11.34 9.17 18.41
N PHE A 30 10.62 8.71 17.40
CA PHE A 30 11.12 8.67 16.03
C PHE A 30 10.07 9.14 15.01
N PRO A 31 10.45 9.89 13.96
CA PRO A 31 9.51 10.31 12.92
C PRO A 31 9.07 9.15 12.03
N SER A 32 7.81 9.13 11.62
CA SER A 32 7.28 8.19 10.63
C SER A 32 6.55 8.91 9.49
N ASP A 33 6.03 8.14 8.54
CA ASP A 33 5.15 8.61 7.46
C ASP A 33 3.79 9.16 7.93
N THR A 34 3.43 8.97 9.21
CA THR A 34 2.13 9.40 9.76
C THR A 34 2.28 10.38 10.91
N VAL A 35 2.91 9.95 12.01
CA VAL A 35 3.08 10.72 13.25
C VAL A 35 4.42 10.36 13.91
N TYR A 36 4.86 11.11 14.92
CA TYR A 36 5.97 10.63 15.75
C TYR A 36 5.57 9.34 16.46
N GLY A 37 6.45 8.34 16.44
CA GLY A 37 6.26 7.03 17.07
C GLY A 37 7.14 6.83 18.30
N LEU A 38 6.72 5.93 19.19
CA LEU A 38 7.50 5.42 20.31
C LEU A 38 8.04 4.05 19.95
N LEU A 39 9.36 3.94 19.93
CA LEU A 39 10.10 2.76 19.52
C LEU A 39 10.84 2.19 20.73
N VAL A 40 10.64 0.90 20.99
CA VAL A 40 11.45 0.05 21.88
C VAL A 40 11.64 -1.31 21.21
N ASP A 41 12.65 -2.07 21.62
CA ASP A 41 12.80 -3.49 21.24
C ASP A 41 11.57 -4.27 21.74
N ALA A 42 10.78 -4.81 20.81
CA ALA A 42 9.55 -5.53 21.13
C ALA A 42 9.80 -6.88 21.82
N THR A 43 11.04 -7.39 21.75
CA THR A 43 11.48 -8.63 22.40
C THR A 43 12.08 -8.39 23.79
N ASN A 44 12.29 -7.12 24.18
CA ASN A 44 12.87 -6.76 25.47
C ASN A 44 11.76 -6.35 26.45
N GLU A 45 11.45 -7.25 27.39
CA GLU A 45 10.40 -7.06 28.40
C GLU A 45 10.56 -5.77 29.23
N LEU A 46 11.79 -5.38 29.58
CA LEU A 46 12.05 -4.15 30.35
C LEU A 46 11.78 -2.91 29.52
N ALA A 47 12.19 -2.91 28.25
CA ALA A 47 11.95 -1.81 27.33
C ALA A 47 10.43 -1.66 27.04
N VAL A 48 9.72 -2.77 26.88
CA VAL A 48 8.26 -2.78 26.72
C VAL A 48 7.56 -2.27 27.98
N LYS A 49 7.97 -2.69 29.19
CA LYS A 49 7.43 -2.14 30.44
C LYS A 49 7.64 -0.63 30.53
N LYS A 50 8.81 -0.12 30.11
CA LYS A 50 9.09 1.32 30.02
C LYS A 50 8.13 2.03 29.06
N LEU A 51 7.85 1.43 27.90
CA LEU A 51 6.85 1.95 26.94
C LEU A 51 5.43 1.97 27.53
N ILE A 52 4.99 0.88 28.17
CA ILE A 52 3.66 0.79 28.77
C ILE A 52 3.50 1.84 29.88
N GLN A 53 4.54 1.97 30.72
CA GLN A 53 4.62 3.03 31.73
C GLN A 53 4.53 4.41 31.06
N PHE A 54 5.24 4.67 29.96
CA PHE A 54 5.15 5.93 29.23
C PHE A 54 3.71 6.22 28.79
N LYS A 55 3.06 5.28 28.09
CA LYS A 55 1.73 5.47 27.53
C LYS A 55 0.60 5.53 28.55
N ASN A 56 0.85 5.09 29.78
CA ASN A 56 -0.17 4.91 30.82
C ASN A 56 -1.35 4.08 30.29
N ARG A 57 -1.03 2.95 29.64
CA ARG A 57 -1.99 2.15 28.89
C ARG A 57 -2.51 1.03 29.81
N PRO A 58 -3.83 0.81 29.87
CA PRO A 58 -4.37 -0.33 30.61
C PRO A 58 -3.90 -1.64 29.98
N TRP A 59 -3.81 -2.67 30.82
CA TRP A 59 -3.51 -4.03 30.40
C TRP A 59 -4.52 -4.52 29.35
N GLY A 60 -4.11 -5.41 28.45
CA GLY A 60 -4.96 -5.97 27.39
C GLY A 60 -5.17 -5.09 26.15
N LYS A 61 -4.72 -3.83 26.14
CA LYS A 61 -4.74 -3.01 24.91
C LYS A 61 -3.45 -3.24 24.09
N PRO A 62 -3.50 -3.99 22.97
CA PRO A 62 -2.30 -4.37 22.23
C PRO A 62 -1.57 -3.16 21.63
N ILE A 63 -0.28 -3.33 21.36
CA ILE A 63 0.58 -2.40 20.64
C ILE A 63 1.17 -3.13 19.45
N SER A 64 0.99 -2.59 18.25
CA SER A 64 1.56 -3.17 17.05
C SER A 64 3.08 -3.05 17.01
N VAL A 65 3.73 -3.85 16.18
CA VAL A 65 5.16 -3.82 15.91
C VAL A 65 5.45 -3.55 14.44
N PHE A 66 6.55 -2.86 14.19
CA PHE A 66 7.21 -2.79 12.89
C PHE A 66 8.08 -4.02 12.69
N VAL A 67 8.03 -4.57 11.48
CA VAL A 67 8.91 -5.65 11.01
C VAL A 67 9.57 -5.25 9.69
N SER A 68 10.76 -5.79 9.42
CA SER A 68 11.59 -5.43 8.26
C SER A 68 11.04 -5.88 6.91
N GLY A 69 10.21 -6.93 6.90
CA GLY A 69 9.71 -7.56 5.69
C GLY A 69 8.94 -8.83 6.02
N PHE A 70 8.53 -9.56 4.97
CA PHE A 70 7.74 -10.79 5.10
C PHE A 70 8.47 -11.89 5.89
N ASP A 71 9.79 -12.01 5.75
CA ASP A 71 10.57 -13.01 6.49
C ASP A 71 10.51 -12.79 8.02
N MET A 72 10.58 -11.53 8.47
CA MET A 72 10.42 -11.22 9.89
C MET A 72 8.96 -11.32 10.31
N LEU A 73 8.02 -10.88 9.46
CA LEU A 73 6.58 -10.98 9.70
C LEU A 73 6.17 -12.43 9.98
N ASN A 74 6.53 -13.36 9.10
CA ASN A 74 6.18 -14.78 9.20
C ASN A 74 6.82 -15.47 10.42
N LYS A 75 7.86 -14.88 11.04
CA LYS A 75 8.38 -15.34 12.33
C LYS A 75 7.52 -14.88 13.50
N GLN A 76 6.86 -13.73 13.39
CA GLN A 76 6.09 -13.13 14.49
C GLN A 76 4.63 -13.60 14.54
N VAL A 77 4.04 -13.94 13.39
CA VAL A 77 2.61 -14.25 13.29
C VAL A 77 2.35 -15.49 12.43
N ILE A 78 1.28 -16.20 12.76
CA ILE A 78 0.77 -17.34 11.99
C ILE A 78 -0.08 -16.81 10.84
N THR A 79 0.14 -17.35 9.64
CA THR A 79 -0.61 -16.99 8.43
C THR A 79 -1.04 -18.23 7.65
N ASP A 80 -2.26 -18.18 7.11
CA ASP A 80 -2.73 -19.09 6.07
C ASP A 80 -2.50 -18.51 4.65
N HIS A 81 -2.80 -19.30 3.62
CA HIS A 81 -2.63 -18.88 2.23
C HIS A 81 -3.46 -17.63 1.88
N ARG A 82 -4.68 -17.51 2.38
CA ARG A 82 -5.56 -16.36 2.10
C ARG A 82 -5.03 -15.10 2.77
N GLN A 83 -4.65 -15.20 4.04
CA GLN A 83 -4.06 -14.11 4.81
C GLN A 83 -2.75 -13.65 4.16
N THR A 84 -1.93 -14.56 3.66
CA THR A 84 -0.69 -14.24 2.94
C THR A 84 -0.96 -13.41 1.68
N GLN A 85 -1.94 -13.81 0.86
CA GLN A 85 -2.36 -13.02 -0.32
C GLN A 85 -2.84 -11.62 0.06
N ILE A 86 -3.62 -11.49 1.14
CA ILE A 86 -4.08 -10.18 1.63
C ILE A 86 -2.90 -9.34 2.14
N LEU A 87 -1.94 -9.95 2.84
CA LEU A 87 -0.76 -9.25 3.35
C LEU A 87 0.11 -8.69 2.21
N GLU A 88 0.32 -9.45 1.14
CA GLU A 88 1.01 -9.01 -0.07
C GLU A 88 0.32 -7.81 -0.74
N GLU A 89 -1.00 -7.67 -0.59
CA GLU A 89 -1.73 -6.50 -1.08
C GLU A 89 -1.63 -5.28 -0.16
N LEU A 90 -1.47 -5.48 1.15
CA LEU A 90 -1.51 -4.42 2.17
C LEU A 90 -0.12 -3.91 2.58
N LEU A 91 0.91 -4.75 2.51
CA LEU A 91 2.24 -4.45 3.04
C LEU A 91 3.30 -4.55 1.94
N PRO A 92 4.32 -3.65 1.93
CA PRO A 92 4.56 -2.55 2.87
C PRO A 92 3.59 -1.37 2.70
N GLY A 93 3.31 -0.63 3.78
CA GLY A 93 2.42 0.52 3.68
C GLY A 93 1.84 1.06 4.99
N PRO A 94 0.83 1.94 4.90
CA PRO A 94 0.15 2.55 6.04
C PRO A 94 -0.93 1.63 6.63
N PHE A 95 -0.66 0.32 6.67
CA PHE A 95 -1.55 -0.70 7.21
C PHE A 95 -0.92 -1.37 8.43
N THR A 96 -1.73 -1.62 9.43
CA THR A 96 -1.40 -2.48 10.58
C THR A 96 -2.34 -3.67 10.52
N VAL A 97 -1.80 -4.87 10.44
CA VAL A 97 -2.57 -6.10 10.26
C VAL A 97 -2.52 -6.91 11.55
N ILE A 98 -3.68 -7.30 12.07
CA ILE A 98 -3.81 -8.12 13.28
C ILE A 98 -3.95 -9.58 12.86
N LEU A 99 -3.07 -10.43 13.38
CA LEU A 99 -2.98 -11.86 13.11
C LEU A 99 -2.71 -12.62 14.43
N GLU A 100 -2.83 -13.94 14.39
CA GLU A 100 -2.44 -14.81 15.50
C GLU A 100 -0.93 -14.73 15.73
N SER A 101 -0.50 -14.59 16.98
CA SER A 101 0.91 -14.40 17.34
C SER A 101 1.63 -15.74 17.54
N HIS A 102 2.93 -15.77 17.23
CA HIS A 102 3.83 -16.84 17.68
C HIS A 102 4.38 -16.63 19.10
N HIS A 103 3.95 -15.57 19.80
CA HIS A 103 4.39 -15.24 21.17
C HIS A 103 5.91 -15.00 21.31
N LEU A 104 6.54 -14.47 20.26
CA LEU A 104 7.98 -14.16 20.23
C LEU A 104 8.32 -12.72 20.65
N VAL A 105 7.31 -11.89 20.85
CA VAL A 105 7.45 -10.54 21.44
C VAL A 105 6.97 -10.56 22.89
N SER A 106 7.20 -9.47 23.63
CA SER A 106 6.60 -9.31 24.96
C SER A 106 5.08 -9.46 24.89
N LEU A 107 4.52 -10.33 25.74
CA LEU A 107 3.07 -10.56 25.83
C LEU A 107 2.29 -9.28 26.21
N LEU A 108 2.96 -8.26 26.75
CA LEU A 108 2.37 -6.94 27.01
C LEU A 108 1.99 -6.17 25.73
N LEU A 109 2.50 -6.59 24.58
CA LEU A 109 2.19 -6.01 23.27
C LEU A 109 1.01 -6.70 22.59
N GLU A 110 0.68 -7.92 23.00
CA GLU A 110 -0.35 -8.74 22.39
C GLU A 110 -1.74 -8.43 22.97
N SER A 111 -2.77 -8.89 22.27
CA SER A 111 -4.12 -8.86 22.80
C SER A 111 -4.34 -10.04 23.76
N GLU A 112 -5.38 -9.96 24.58
CA GLU A 112 -5.81 -11.07 25.45
C GLU A 112 -6.19 -12.34 24.67
N LYS A 113 -6.39 -12.23 23.35
CA LYS A 113 -6.68 -13.35 22.45
C LYS A 113 -5.44 -13.95 21.80
N GLY A 114 -4.24 -13.53 22.20
CA GLY A 114 -2.98 -14.01 21.62
C GLY A 114 -2.70 -13.48 20.21
N THR A 115 -3.22 -12.29 19.88
CA THR A 115 -3.05 -11.69 18.54
C THR A 115 -2.06 -10.54 18.57
N LEU A 116 -1.28 -10.38 17.51
CA LEU A 116 -0.31 -9.30 17.34
C LEU A 116 -0.65 -8.43 16.13
N GLY A 117 -0.53 -7.11 16.31
CA GLY A 117 -0.57 -6.16 15.20
C GLY A 117 0.81 -6.03 14.57
N VAL A 118 0.95 -6.32 13.28
CA VAL A 118 2.21 -6.18 12.53
C VAL A 118 2.09 -5.13 11.43
N ARG A 119 3.19 -4.44 11.13
CA ARG A 119 3.28 -3.47 10.04
C ARG A 119 4.67 -3.52 9.41
N ILE A 120 4.72 -3.57 8.08
CA ILE A 120 5.95 -3.28 7.32
C ILE A 120 5.88 -1.80 6.90
N PRO A 121 6.68 -0.91 7.51
CA PRO A 121 6.61 0.53 7.27
C PRO A 121 7.16 0.88 5.88
N LEU A 122 6.50 1.81 5.18
CA LEU A 122 6.98 2.38 3.91
C LEU A 122 7.53 3.80 4.14
N TYR A 123 8.54 3.90 5.02
CA TYR A 123 9.23 5.15 5.32
C TYR A 123 10.73 4.88 5.43
N PRO A 124 11.58 5.43 4.53
CA PRO A 124 12.97 4.98 4.36
C PRO A 124 13.81 4.96 5.63
N LEU A 125 13.58 5.91 6.55
CA LEU A 125 14.36 6.01 7.78
C LEU A 125 13.95 4.94 8.80
N ILE A 126 12.65 4.69 8.99
CA ILE A 126 12.18 3.61 9.88
C ILE A 126 12.50 2.25 9.27
N GLU A 127 12.34 2.09 7.96
CA GLU A 127 12.67 0.85 7.25
C GLU A 127 14.14 0.47 7.47
N LYS A 128 15.06 1.42 7.24
CA LYS A 128 16.49 1.23 7.52
C LYS A 128 16.75 0.89 8.99
N LEU A 129 16.10 1.60 9.92
CA LEU A 129 16.26 1.35 11.36
C LEU A 129 15.84 -0.07 11.74
N VAL A 130 14.65 -0.53 11.31
CA VAL A 130 14.13 -1.87 11.61
C VAL A 130 15.00 -2.94 10.94
N ASN A 131 15.42 -2.72 9.70
CA ASN A 131 16.32 -3.62 8.97
C ASN A 131 17.66 -3.79 9.69
N GLN A 132 18.31 -2.69 10.10
CA GLN A 132 19.60 -2.72 10.78
C GLN A 132 19.49 -3.24 12.23
N PHE A 133 18.37 -2.98 12.91
CA PHE A 133 18.13 -3.50 14.25
C PHE A 133 17.93 -5.03 14.26
N GLY A 134 17.32 -5.58 13.19
CA GLY A 134 17.19 -7.02 12.99
C GLY A 134 16.14 -7.70 13.88
N LYS A 135 15.34 -6.93 14.62
CA LYS A 135 14.26 -7.40 15.51
C LYS A 135 13.00 -6.54 15.35
N PRO A 136 11.81 -7.04 15.74
CA PRO A 136 10.61 -6.21 15.76
C PRO A 136 10.76 -5.03 16.73
N ILE A 137 10.28 -3.85 16.30
CA ILE A 137 10.29 -2.61 17.09
C ILE A 137 8.85 -2.16 17.29
N THR A 138 8.49 -1.63 18.45
CA THR A 138 7.10 -1.18 18.67
C THR A 138 6.68 -0.06 17.71
N ALA A 139 5.42 -0.11 17.28
CA ALA A 139 4.81 0.81 16.33
C ALA A 139 3.57 1.47 16.97
N THR A 140 3.77 2.53 17.74
CA THR A 140 2.67 3.29 18.37
C THR A 140 2.96 4.77 18.38
N SER A 141 1.93 5.61 18.29
CA SER A 141 2.07 7.07 18.31
C SER A 141 2.69 7.56 19.63
N ALA A 142 3.53 8.59 19.54
CA ALA A 142 4.13 9.30 20.65
C ALA A 142 3.14 10.24 21.32
N ASN A 143 2.14 9.65 21.98
CA ASN A 143 1.13 10.33 22.76
C ASN A 143 0.74 9.47 23.98
N LEU A 144 0.21 10.12 25.00
CA LEU A 144 -0.48 9.43 26.09
C LEU A 144 -1.73 8.72 25.55
N SER A 145 -2.09 7.60 26.16
CA SER A 145 -3.26 6.83 25.73
C SER A 145 -4.53 7.70 25.72
N GLY A 146 -5.24 7.71 24.58
CA GLY A 146 -6.48 8.48 24.40
C GLY A 146 -6.32 9.96 24.03
N ARG A 147 -5.08 10.49 23.92
CA ARG A 147 -4.83 11.87 23.49
C ARG A 147 -4.61 11.98 21.98
N SER A 148 -4.68 13.20 21.44
CA SER A 148 -4.31 13.49 20.04
C SER A 148 -2.85 13.12 19.76
N SER A 149 -2.52 12.85 18.48
CA SER A 149 -1.14 12.61 18.06
C SER A 149 -0.39 13.92 17.85
N HIS A 150 0.92 13.89 18.08
CA HIS A 150 1.80 15.05 17.91
C HIS A 150 2.55 14.98 16.58
N TYR A 151 2.68 16.14 15.94
CA TYR A 151 3.36 16.32 14.65
C TYR A 151 4.62 17.18 14.76
N SER A 152 4.99 17.60 15.98
CA SER A 152 6.28 18.26 16.25
C SER A 152 6.76 17.91 17.65
N VAL A 153 8.09 17.86 17.85
CA VAL A 153 8.70 17.61 19.15
C VAL A 153 8.30 18.69 20.18
N GLN A 154 8.18 19.95 19.74
CA GLN A 154 7.73 21.04 20.61
C GLN A 154 6.33 20.80 21.20
N THR A 155 5.36 20.40 20.37
CA THR A 155 3.99 20.13 20.85
C THR A 155 3.94 18.92 21.76
N LEU A 156 4.74 17.89 21.45
CA LEU A 156 4.88 16.69 22.27
C LEU A 156 5.42 17.01 23.67
N LEU A 157 6.55 17.71 23.74
CA LEU A 157 7.21 18.01 25.01
C LEU A 157 6.40 18.98 25.88
N LYS A 158 5.60 19.87 25.27
CA LYS A 158 4.74 20.80 26.00
C LYS A 158 3.62 20.08 26.76
N GLU A 159 3.07 18.99 26.22
CA GLU A 159 1.95 18.26 26.83
C GLU A 159 2.37 17.12 27.76
N LEU A 160 3.62 16.67 27.67
CA LEU A 160 4.13 15.57 28.49
C LEU A 160 4.50 16.03 29.91
N PRO A 161 4.06 15.32 30.97
CA PRO A 161 4.58 15.52 32.31
C PRO A 161 6.07 15.19 32.42
N GLU A 162 6.80 15.84 33.35
CA GLU A 162 8.22 15.59 33.59
C GLU A 162 8.54 14.12 33.90
N SER A 163 7.64 13.43 34.62
CA SER A 163 7.79 12.00 34.90
C SER A 163 7.83 11.13 33.63
N LYS A 164 7.13 11.54 32.56
CA LYS A 164 7.15 10.86 31.27
C LYS A 164 8.36 11.24 30.43
N LYS A 165 8.80 12.50 30.49
CA LYS A 165 10.01 12.96 29.80
C LYS A 165 11.25 12.20 30.25
N LYS A 166 11.34 11.87 31.54
CA LYS A 166 12.44 11.06 32.11
C LYS A 166 12.53 9.63 31.55
N LEU A 167 11.45 9.11 30.98
CA LEU A 167 11.44 7.79 30.34
C LEU A 167 11.96 7.84 28.90
N ILE A 168 12.17 9.02 28.33
CA ILE A 168 12.64 9.17 26.94
C ILE A 168 14.17 9.21 26.94
N ASP A 169 14.78 8.28 26.22
CA ASP A 169 16.24 8.25 26.08
C ASP A 169 16.69 9.11 24.89
N LEU A 170 15.98 9.01 23.77
CA LEU A 170 16.28 9.74 22.53
C LEU A 170 15.00 10.30 21.87
N ILE A 171 15.10 11.51 21.32
CA ILE A 171 14.12 12.07 20.39
C ILE A 171 14.85 12.40 19.09
N VAL A 172 14.35 11.87 17.98
CA VAL A 172 14.74 12.27 16.63
C VAL A 172 13.74 13.32 16.15
N ASP A 173 14.18 14.57 16.02
CA ASP A 173 13.36 15.69 15.57
C ASP A 173 13.48 15.89 14.06
N ALA A 174 12.38 15.63 13.34
CA ALA A 174 12.22 15.89 11.91
C ALA A 174 11.56 17.26 11.63
N GLY A 175 11.37 18.09 12.65
CA GLY A 175 10.54 19.28 12.59
C GLY A 175 9.05 18.93 12.60
N LYS A 176 8.28 19.67 11.79
CA LYS A 176 6.82 19.50 11.67
C LYS A 176 6.50 18.44 10.63
N LEU A 177 5.97 17.30 11.06
CA LEU A 177 5.48 16.24 10.19
C LEU A 177 4.19 16.66 9.46
N PRO A 178 3.95 16.13 8.24
CA PRO A 178 2.68 16.30 7.55
C PRO A 178 1.52 15.73 8.38
N ARG A 179 0.34 16.35 8.30
CA ARG A 179 -0.86 15.91 9.02
C ARG A 179 -1.53 14.75 8.28
N ASN A 180 -0.99 13.55 8.47
CA ASN A 180 -1.59 12.31 7.99
C ASN A 180 -2.33 11.60 9.15
N LYS A 181 -3.49 11.01 8.88
CA LYS A 181 -4.14 10.10 9.84
C LYS A 181 -3.24 8.90 10.12
N PRO A 182 -3.33 8.33 11.33
CA PRO A 182 -2.68 7.05 11.64
C PRO A 182 -3.06 5.93 10.67
N SER A 183 -2.25 4.87 10.62
CA SER A 183 -2.46 3.69 9.76
C SER A 183 -3.86 3.09 9.85
N THR A 184 -4.34 2.49 8.75
CA THR A 184 -5.53 1.65 8.75
C THR A 184 -5.23 0.36 9.50
N ILE A 185 -6.08 -0.03 10.45
CA ILE A 185 -5.95 -1.29 11.20
C ILE A 185 -6.93 -2.30 10.64
N VAL A 186 -6.40 -3.42 10.16
CA VAL A 186 -7.15 -4.54 9.58
C VAL A 186 -6.96 -5.76 10.47
N ASP A 187 -8.06 -6.41 10.83
CA ASP A 187 -8.08 -7.67 11.56
C ASP A 187 -8.34 -8.81 10.59
N LEU A 188 -7.39 -9.73 10.50
CA LEU A 188 -7.42 -10.92 9.63
C LEU A 188 -7.56 -12.22 10.43
N THR A 189 -7.80 -12.14 11.74
CA THR A 189 -7.92 -13.33 12.60
C THR A 189 -9.22 -14.11 12.35
N ALA A 190 -10.21 -13.47 11.71
CA ALA A 190 -11.49 -14.09 11.37
C ALA A 190 -11.61 -14.39 9.87
N ASP A 191 -12.56 -15.27 9.52
CA ASP A 191 -12.91 -15.61 8.14
C ASP A 191 -13.32 -14.40 7.30
N LYS A 192 -13.73 -13.30 7.91
CA LYS A 192 -14.01 -12.05 7.20
C LYS A 192 -13.03 -10.99 7.65
N LEU A 193 -12.43 -10.32 6.67
CA LEU A 193 -11.60 -9.15 6.91
C LEU A 193 -12.42 -8.07 7.63
N LYS A 194 -11.89 -7.56 8.73
CA LYS A 194 -12.56 -6.51 9.52
C LYS A 194 -11.65 -5.28 9.67
N ILE A 195 -12.17 -4.11 9.33
CA ILE A 195 -11.46 -2.84 9.56
C ILE A 195 -11.75 -2.40 11.00
N ILE A 196 -10.70 -2.28 11.82
CA ILE A 196 -10.80 -1.81 13.21
C ILE A 196 -10.67 -0.28 13.28
N ARG A 197 -9.83 0.29 12.42
CA ARG A 197 -9.63 1.75 12.33
C ARG A 197 -9.33 2.15 10.90
N GLN A 198 -10.00 3.19 10.41
CA GLN A 198 -9.76 3.76 9.10
C GLN A 198 -8.68 4.87 9.14
N GLY A 199 -7.59 4.70 8.39
CA GLY A 199 -6.56 5.72 8.14
C GLY A 199 -6.81 6.52 6.86
N ASP A 200 -5.83 7.32 6.42
CA ASP A 200 -5.92 8.14 5.20
C ASP A 200 -6.03 7.30 3.93
N VAL A 201 -5.32 6.17 3.91
CA VAL A 201 -5.52 5.18 2.86
C VAL A 201 -6.83 4.45 3.18
N LEU A 202 -7.88 4.89 2.51
CA LEU A 202 -9.17 4.20 2.42
C LEU A 202 -8.92 2.73 2.10
N PHE A 203 -9.09 1.87 3.11
CA PHE A 203 -9.41 0.48 2.89
C PHE A 203 -10.87 0.49 2.48
N LEU A 204 -11.08 0.71 1.20
CA LEU A 204 -12.20 0.09 0.54
C LEU A 204 -11.55 -0.94 -0.36
N ASP A 205 -12.30 -1.98 -0.62
CA ASP A 205 -12.30 -2.71 -1.88
C ASP A 205 -12.33 -1.68 -3.03
N LYS A 206 -11.20 -0.97 -3.26
CA LYS A 206 -11.15 0.30 -3.99
C LYS A 206 -11.16 -0.04 -5.46
N LYS A 207 -12.38 -0.20 -5.90
CA LYS A 207 -12.83 0.04 -7.24
C LYS A 207 -12.71 1.52 -7.62
N THR A 208 -12.12 2.44 -6.83
CA THR A 208 -11.99 3.87 -7.20
C THR A 208 -10.65 4.47 -6.73
N TYR A 209 -9.94 5.13 -7.65
CA TYR A 209 -8.65 5.80 -7.48
C TYR A 209 -8.75 7.26 -7.94
N PHE A 210 -7.85 8.13 -7.46
CA PHE A 210 -7.75 9.52 -7.91
C PHE A 210 -6.34 9.79 -8.42
N SER A 211 -6.23 10.45 -9.57
CA SER A 211 -4.96 10.82 -10.19
C SER A 211 -4.92 12.31 -10.46
N HIS A 212 -3.82 12.93 -10.05
CA HIS A 212 -3.56 14.36 -10.25
C HIS A 212 -2.54 14.64 -11.35
N SER A 213 -2.00 13.60 -12.00
CA SER A 213 -1.01 13.76 -13.07
C SER A 213 -0.96 12.56 -14.01
N PRO A 214 -0.41 12.71 -15.23
CA PRO A 214 -0.19 11.58 -16.13
C PRO A 214 0.64 10.46 -15.49
N GLU A 215 1.67 10.83 -14.72
CA GLU A 215 2.54 9.87 -14.04
C GLU A 215 1.81 9.10 -12.93
N GLN A 216 0.91 9.75 -12.19
CA GLN A 216 0.07 9.06 -11.22
C GLN A 216 -0.92 8.11 -11.90
N THR A 217 -1.50 8.51 -13.04
CA THR A 217 -2.37 7.63 -13.83
C THR A 217 -1.62 6.36 -14.27
N LYS A 218 -0.38 6.49 -14.75
CA LYS A 218 0.47 5.34 -15.11
C LYS A 218 0.74 4.43 -13.92
N LYS A 219 1.11 4.99 -12.76
CA LYS A 219 1.33 4.24 -11.51
C LYS A 219 0.10 3.45 -11.08
N ILE A 220 -1.09 4.07 -11.15
CA ILE A 220 -2.36 3.42 -10.82
C ILE A 220 -2.62 2.26 -11.79
N ALA A 221 -2.39 2.44 -13.09
CA ALA A 221 -2.58 1.40 -14.09
C ALA A 221 -1.63 0.21 -13.88
N ARG A 222 -0.34 0.47 -13.60
CA ARG A 222 0.65 -0.56 -13.25
C ARG A 222 0.20 -1.38 -12.04
N PHE A 223 -0.19 -0.69 -10.98
CA PHE A 223 -0.67 -1.31 -9.75
C PHE A 223 -1.89 -2.21 -10.00
N ILE A 224 -2.88 -1.73 -10.75
CA ILE A 224 -4.09 -2.48 -11.08
C ILE A 224 -3.76 -3.73 -11.89
N LEU A 225 -2.95 -3.60 -12.95
CA LEU A 225 -2.60 -4.73 -13.80
C LEU A 225 -1.78 -5.78 -13.03
N GLN A 226 -0.80 -5.34 -12.24
CA GLN A 226 -0.03 -6.22 -11.36
C GLN A 226 -0.93 -7.01 -10.42
N LYS A 227 -1.90 -6.35 -9.77
CA LYS A 227 -2.86 -6.98 -8.87
C LYS A 227 -3.75 -8.01 -9.58
N ILE A 228 -4.17 -7.72 -10.81
CA ILE A 228 -5.07 -8.60 -11.57
C ILE A 228 -4.35 -9.86 -12.07
N VAL A 229 -3.10 -9.70 -12.52
CA VAL A 229 -2.26 -10.78 -13.04
C VAL A 229 -1.75 -11.67 -11.92
N GLY A 230 -1.32 -11.08 -10.79
CA GLY A 230 -0.74 -11.82 -9.68
C GLY A 230 0.52 -12.58 -10.07
N ASN A 231 0.70 -13.78 -9.49
CA ASN A 231 1.92 -14.58 -9.62
C ASN A 231 1.77 -15.85 -10.47
N LYS A 232 0.73 -15.93 -11.32
CA LYS A 232 0.48 -17.11 -12.17
C LYS A 232 0.02 -16.73 -13.57
N LYS A 233 0.30 -17.61 -14.53
CA LYS A 233 -0.18 -17.44 -15.92
C LYS A 233 -1.69 -17.51 -15.93
N LEU A 234 -2.31 -16.58 -16.67
CA LEU A 234 -3.75 -16.46 -16.75
C LEU A 234 -4.33 -17.65 -17.53
N GLU A 235 -5.43 -18.23 -17.05
CA GLU A 235 -6.13 -19.33 -17.72
C GLU A 235 -7.07 -18.84 -18.83
N LYS A 236 -7.47 -17.57 -18.76
CA LYS A 236 -8.30 -16.87 -19.74
C LYS A 236 -7.64 -15.53 -20.11
N PRO A 237 -7.87 -14.98 -21.31
CA PRO A 237 -7.42 -13.64 -21.65
C PRO A 237 -7.94 -12.60 -20.65
N LEU A 238 -7.13 -11.58 -20.36
CA LEU A 238 -7.58 -10.39 -19.65
C LEU A 238 -8.11 -9.36 -20.63
N ILE A 239 -9.27 -8.81 -20.35
CA ILE A 239 -9.93 -7.84 -21.22
C ILE A 239 -10.23 -6.59 -20.42
N PHE A 240 -9.56 -5.49 -20.75
CA PHE A 240 -9.81 -4.18 -20.15
C PHE A 240 -10.75 -3.37 -21.03
N ILE A 241 -11.78 -2.78 -20.42
CA ILE A 241 -12.76 -1.91 -21.08
C ILE A 241 -12.65 -0.55 -20.42
N ILE A 242 -12.04 0.41 -21.12
CA ILE A 242 -11.79 1.74 -20.59
C ILE A 242 -12.79 2.73 -21.18
N LYS A 243 -13.64 3.26 -20.30
CA LYS A 243 -14.63 4.30 -20.58
C LYS A 243 -14.20 5.61 -19.94
N GLY A 244 -14.43 6.72 -20.63
CA GLY A 244 -14.21 8.05 -20.05
C GLY A 244 -14.19 9.14 -21.12
N GLU A 245 -14.29 10.39 -20.69
CA GLU A 245 -14.32 11.56 -21.58
C GLU A 245 -13.03 11.71 -22.41
N LEU A 246 -13.09 12.48 -23.49
CA LEU A 246 -11.91 12.79 -24.30
C LEU A 246 -10.87 13.53 -23.44
N GLY A 247 -9.59 13.18 -23.58
CA GLY A 247 -8.51 13.82 -22.82
C GLY A 247 -8.34 13.35 -21.37
N VAL A 248 -9.30 12.62 -20.79
CA VAL A 248 -9.26 12.20 -19.37
C VAL A 248 -8.03 11.35 -19.01
N GLY A 249 -7.31 10.81 -20.00
CA GLY A 249 -6.05 10.10 -19.80
C GLY A 249 -6.15 8.58 -19.97
N LYS A 250 -7.13 8.09 -20.73
CA LYS A 250 -7.29 6.67 -21.07
C LYS A 250 -6.02 6.07 -21.67
N THR A 251 -5.47 6.68 -22.72
CA THR A 251 -4.18 6.26 -23.30
C THR A 251 -3.01 6.34 -22.33
N ILE A 252 -3.03 7.29 -21.38
CA ILE A 252 -2.01 7.35 -20.33
C ILE A 252 -2.12 6.16 -19.37
N PHE A 253 -3.35 5.73 -19.06
CA PHE A 253 -3.59 4.51 -18.29
C PHE A 253 -3.06 3.28 -19.05
N VAL A 254 -3.34 3.15 -20.34
CA VAL A 254 -2.81 2.06 -21.18
C VAL A 254 -1.28 2.09 -21.23
N LYS A 255 -0.66 3.25 -21.39
CA LYS A 255 0.80 3.40 -21.33
C LYS A 255 1.39 2.89 -20.02
N GLY A 256 0.73 3.17 -18.89
CA GLY A 256 1.12 2.59 -17.60
C GLY A 256 1.06 1.07 -17.60
N MET A 257 0.03 0.46 -18.18
CA MET A 257 -0.02 -1.00 -18.36
C MET A 257 1.15 -1.50 -19.21
N GLY A 258 1.47 -0.81 -20.31
CA GLY A 258 2.64 -1.11 -21.14
C GLY A 258 3.96 -1.12 -20.38
N GLU A 259 4.19 -0.12 -19.54
CA GLU A 259 5.40 -0.05 -18.70
C GLU A 259 5.54 -1.28 -17.79
N PHE A 260 4.44 -1.73 -17.17
CA PHE A 260 4.45 -2.96 -16.36
C PHE A 260 4.79 -4.20 -17.19
N LEU A 261 4.36 -4.22 -18.45
CA LEU A 261 4.59 -5.30 -19.40
C LEU A 261 5.94 -5.21 -20.12
N GLY A 262 6.74 -4.18 -19.81
CA GLY A 262 8.03 -3.88 -20.41
C GLY A 262 7.94 -3.43 -21.87
N ILE A 263 6.84 -2.76 -22.24
CA ILE A 263 6.61 -2.16 -23.56
C ILE A 263 6.90 -0.65 -23.45
N PRO A 264 8.04 -0.15 -23.96
CA PRO A 264 8.49 1.21 -23.70
C PRO A 264 7.67 2.29 -24.41
N ASP A 265 7.08 1.97 -25.57
CA ASP A 265 6.43 2.96 -26.44
C ASP A 265 5.05 2.50 -26.92
N ILE A 266 4.07 2.50 -26.02
CA ILE A 266 2.67 2.34 -26.44
C ILE A 266 2.22 3.58 -27.21
N ILE A 267 1.78 3.35 -28.44
CA ILE A 267 1.25 4.36 -29.35
C ILE A 267 -0.28 4.33 -29.25
N SER A 268 -0.91 5.50 -29.31
CA SER A 268 -2.37 5.59 -29.37
C SER A 268 -2.84 5.13 -30.76
N PRO A 269 -3.73 4.13 -30.88
CA PRO A 269 -4.33 3.69 -32.13
C PRO A 269 -5.38 4.68 -32.65
N THR A 270 -5.10 5.98 -32.63
CA THR A 270 -6.11 6.99 -32.99
C THR A 270 -6.45 6.98 -34.49
N PHE A 271 -5.52 6.53 -35.34
CA PHE A 271 -5.71 6.42 -36.80
C PHE A 271 -5.74 4.97 -37.32
N VAL A 272 -5.34 4.02 -36.47
CA VAL A 272 -5.29 2.57 -36.77
C VAL A 272 -6.07 1.90 -35.66
N VAL A 273 -7.03 1.02 -35.95
CA VAL A 273 -7.97 0.56 -34.92
C VAL A 273 -7.31 -0.14 -33.72
N TYR A 274 -6.17 -0.82 -33.91
CA TYR A 274 -5.41 -1.43 -32.82
C TYR A 274 -3.92 -1.58 -33.14
N TYR A 275 -3.11 -1.70 -32.09
CA TYR A 275 -1.73 -2.16 -32.14
C TYR A 275 -1.53 -3.41 -31.29
N GLU A 276 -0.58 -4.24 -31.70
CA GLU A 276 -0.16 -5.45 -31.01
C GLU A 276 1.28 -5.30 -30.52
N TYR A 277 1.52 -5.74 -29.29
CA TYR A 277 2.81 -5.64 -28.62
C TYR A 277 3.18 -6.98 -27.99
N ALA A 278 4.41 -7.43 -28.23
CA ALA A 278 4.99 -8.53 -27.45
C ALA A 278 5.34 -8.02 -26.05
N SER A 279 4.95 -8.77 -25.01
CA SER A 279 5.33 -8.46 -23.64
C SER A 279 6.53 -9.28 -23.20
N ILE A 280 7.40 -8.68 -22.38
CA ILE A 280 8.49 -9.41 -21.69
C ILE A 280 8.04 -9.96 -20.32
N HIS A 281 6.77 -9.77 -19.96
CA HIS A 281 6.24 -10.19 -18.67
C HIS A 281 6.00 -11.71 -18.63
N ARG A 282 6.28 -12.35 -17.49
CA ARG A 282 6.23 -13.82 -17.35
C ARG A 282 4.84 -14.43 -17.58
N PHE A 283 3.78 -13.67 -17.37
CA PHE A 283 2.39 -14.18 -17.31
C PHE A 283 1.47 -13.63 -18.40
N ILE A 284 1.93 -12.65 -19.18
CA ILE A 284 1.20 -12.08 -20.32
C ILE A 284 2.15 -12.14 -21.50
N ASP A 285 1.74 -12.82 -22.57
CA ASP A 285 2.56 -13.03 -23.76
C ASP A 285 2.37 -11.87 -24.74
N THR A 286 1.11 -11.50 -25.03
CA THR A 286 0.75 -10.44 -25.97
C THR A 286 -0.14 -9.40 -25.32
N PHE A 287 0.16 -8.13 -25.56
CA PHE A 287 -0.68 -6.99 -25.20
C PHE A 287 -1.26 -6.33 -26.45
N VAL A 288 -2.58 -6.18 -26.51
CA VAL A 288 -3.27 -5.56 -27.65
C VAL A 288 -3.97 -4.29 -27.18
N HIS A 289 -3.63 -3.17 -27.81
CA HIS A 289 -4.25 -1.88 -27.54
C HIS A 289 -5.21 -1.51 -28.67
N VAL A 290 -6.50 -1.43 -28.37
CA VAL A 290 -7.58 -1.13 -29.32
C VAL A 290 -8.19 0.22 -28.95
N ASP A 291 -8.38 1.11 -29.93
CA ASP A 291 -9.07 2.39 -29.74
C ASP A 291 -10.29 2.45 -30.67
N LEU A 292 -11.48 2.43 -30.07
CA LEU A 292 -12.75 2.41 -30.81
C LEU A 292 -13.34 3.81 -31.01
N TYR A 293 -12.59 4.87 -30.76
CA TYR A 293 -13.11 6.24 -30.87
C TYR A 293 -13.73 6.54 -32.24
N ASN A 294 -13.14 6.06 -33.33
CA ASN A 294 -13.60 6.32 -34.70
C ASN A 294 -14.57 5.27 -35.27
N VAL A 295 -14.86 4.19 -34.54
CA VAL A 295 -15.80 3.16 -34.99
C VAL A 295 -17.23 3.68 -34.79
N GLN A 296 -18.00 3.73 -35.89
CA GLN A 296 -19.37 4.26 -35.89
C GLN A 296 -20.42 3.15 -36.05
N ASP A 297 -20.07 2.06 -36.73
CA ASP A 297 -20.95 0.92 -36.97
C ASP A 297 -20.48 -0.32 -36.20
N PRO A 298 -21.33 -0.94 -35.35
CA PRO A 298 -21.03 -2.21 -34.70
C PRO A 298 -20.59 -3.33 -35.67
N GLU A 299 -21.02 -3.32 -36.93
CA GLU A 299 -20.58 -4.30 -37.94
C GLU A 299 -19.10 -4.14 -38.31
N GLU A 300 -18.54 -2.92 -38.29
CA GLU A 300 -17.10 -2.68 -38.54
C GLU A 300 -16.24 -3.48 -37.56
N PHE A 301 -16.70 -3.61 -36.30
CA PHE A 301 -15.99 -4.36 -35.29
C PHE A 301 -15.90 -5.86 -35.61
N LYS A 302 -16.92 -6.45 -36.25
CA LYS A 302 -16.87 -7.86 -36.68
C LYS A 302 -15.77 -8.10 -37.72
N HIS A 303 -15.51 -7.10 -38.57
CA HIS A 303 -14.47 -7.18 -39.59
C HIS A 303 -13.04 -7.07 -39.03
N LEU A 304 -12.86 -6.52 -37.82
CA LEU A 304 -11.55 -6.39 -37.18
C LEU A 304 -10.93 -7.73 -36.76
N ARG A 305 -11.74 -8.80 -36.69
CA ARG A 305 -11.32 -10.15 -36.27
C ARG A 305 -10.56 -10.17 -34.94
N LEU A 306 -10.90 -9.28 -34.00
CA LEU A 306 -10.23 -9.16 -32.70
C LEU A 306 -10.41 -10.41 -31.82
N GLU A 307 -11.34 -11.29 -32.17
CA GLU A 307 -11.53 -12.58 -31.50
C GLU A 307 -10.26 -13.44 -31.46
N LYS A 308 -9.37 -13.31 -32.46
CA LYS A 308 -8.09 -14.03 -32.50
C LYS A 308 -7.15 -13.65 -31.35
N TYR A 309 -7.36 -12.51 -30.70
CA TYR A 309 -6.55 -12.05 -29.58
C TYR A 309 -7.07 -12.49 -28.22
N LEU A 310 -8.26 -13.11 -28.18
CA LEU A 310 -8.89 -13.60 -26.96
C LEU A 310 -8.38 -15.00 -26.60
N GLU A 311 -7.06 -15.13 -26.53
CA GLU A 311 -6.37 -16.39 -26.24
C GLU A 311 -5.73 -16.35 -24.85
N LYS A 312 -5.49 -17.53 -24.29
CA LYS A 312 -4.83 -17.69 -23.01
C LYS A 312 -3.45 -17.02 -23.04
N GLY A 313 -3.16 -16.19 -22.05
CA GLY A 313 -1.90 -15.45 -21.97
C GLY A 313 -1.94 -14.07 -22.61
N ASN A 314 -3.01 -13.70 -23.31
CA ASN A 314 -3.16 -12.36 -23.88
C ASN A 314 -3.85 -11.40 -22.91
N ALA A 315 -3.49 -10.11 -23.03
CA ALA A 315 -4.21 -9.01 -22.44
C ALA A 315 -4.64 -8.03 -23.54
N VAL A 316 -5.94 -7.74 -23.62
CA VAL A 316 -6.53 -6.86 -24.62
C VAL A 316 -7.15 -5.66 -23.92
N CYS A 317 -6.85 -4.45 -24.37
CA CYS A 317 -7.32 -3.21 -23.78
C CYS A 317 -8.10 -2.39 -24.81
N PHE A 318 -9.37 -2.15 -24.54
CA PHE A 318 -10.29 -1.39 -25.38
C PHE A 318 -10.53 0.00 -24.79
N GLU A 319 -10.01 1.05 -25.44
CA GLU A 319 -10.48 2.41 -25.21
C GLU A 319 -11.84 2.63 -25.89
N TRP A 320 -12.76 3.33 -25.22
CA TRP A 320 -14.13 3.57 -25.69
C TRP A 320 -14.95 2.30 -25.90
N GLY A 321 -14.70 1.28 -25.06
CA GLY A 321 -15.32 -0.04 -25.24
C GLY A 321 -16.84 -0.07 -25.12
N GLU A 322 -17.50 0.99 -24.63
CA GLU A 322 -18.96 1.13 -24.73
C GLU A 322 -19.49 1.16 -26.17
N LYS A 323 -18.66 1.54 -27.16
CA LYS A 323 -19.03 1.58 -28.58
C LYS A 323 -19.12 0.20 -29.23
N ALA A 324 -18.54 -0.83 -28.61
CA ALA A 324 -18.58 -2.19 -29.14
C ALA A 324 -19.93 -2.91 -28.95
N GLY A 325 -20.94 -2.26 -28.32
CA GLY A 325 -22.33 -2.72 -28.33
C GLY A 325 -22.52 -4.18 -27.89
N GLU A 326 -23.31 -4.94 -28.64
CA GLU A 326 -23.60 -6.37 -28.36
C GLU A 326 -22.36 -7.27 -28.45
N ILE A 327 -21.32 -6.84 -29.16
CA ILE A 327 -20.10 -7.63 -29.31
C ILE A 327 -19.36 -7.73 -27.97
N MET A 328 -19.52 -6.73 -27.09
CA MET A 328 -19.03 -6.82 -25.71
C MET A 328 -19.61 -8.01 -24.94
N ASN A 329 -20.83 -8.46 -25.26
CA ASN A 329 -21.40 -9.65 -24.63
C ASN A 329 -20.70 -10.93 -25.07
N LYS A 330 -20.27 -11.02 -26.34
CA LYS A 330 -19.46 -12.16 -26.82
C LYS A 330 -18.07 -12.20 -26.18
N LEU A 331 -17.52 -11.04 -25.85
CA LEU A 331 -16.24 -10.93 -25.15
C LEU A 331 -16.32 -11.39 -23.68
N LYS A 332 -17.48 -11.20 -23.01
CA LYS A 332 -17.71 -11.63 -21.61
C LYS A 332 -17.53 -13.13 -21.41
N ASP A 333 -17.91 -13.93 -22.39
CA ASP A 333 -17.85 -15.38 -22.28
C ASP A 333 -16.44 -15.94 -22.52
N LYS A 334 -15.57 -15.16 -23.20
CA LYS A 334 -14.24 -15.60 -23.65
C LYS A 334 -13.10 -15.25 -22.68
N GLY A 335 -13.26 -14.23 -21.83
CA GLY A 335 -12.17 -13.71 -21.01
C GLY A 335 -12.59 -13.17 -19.65
N ARG A 336 -11.60 -12.86 -18.81
CA ARG A 336 -11.83 -12.13 -17.55
C ARG A 336 -11.86 -10.63 -17.86
N ILE A 337 -13.02 -10.02 -17.67
CA ILE A 337 -13.24 -8.60 -17.99
C ILE A 337 -12.94 -7.70 -16.79
N ILE A 338 -12.38 -6.54 -17.09
CA ILE A 338 -12.07 -5.46 -16.16
C ILE A 338 -12.59 -4.16 -16.76
N TYR A 339 -13.62 -3.58 -16.15
CA TYR A 339 -14.13 -2.28 -16.53
C TYR A 339 -13.33 -1.18 -15.81
N VAL A 340 -12.93 -0.16 -16.55
CA VAL A 340 -12.23 1.04 -16.06
C VAL A 340 -13.04 2.26 -16.49
N GLU A 341 -13.57 3.02 -15.54
CA GLU A 341 -14.36 4.23 -15.79
C GLU A 341 -13.55 5.44 -15.29
N MET A 342 -13.17 6.34 -16.19
CA MET A 342 -12.36 7.53 -15.89
C MET A 342 -13.20 8.81 -16.05
N LYS A 343 -13.14 9.71 -15.07
CA LYS A 343 -13.87 10.99 -15.09
C LYS A 343 -13.02 12.13 -14.56
N TYR A 344 -13.19 13.34 -15.09
CA TYR A 344 -12.64 14.52 -14.44
C TYR A 344 -13.41 14.82 -13.16
N VAL A 345 -12.67 15.07 -12.09
CA VAL A 345 -13.23 15.67 -10.86
C VAL A 345 -13.04 17.18 -10.92
N ASN A 346 -11.89 17.62 -11.44
CA ASN A 346 -11.57 19.01 -11.78
C ASN A 346 -10.42 19.03 -12.82
N GLU A 347 -9.95 20.22 -13.21
CA GLU A 347 -8.88 20.37 -14.23
C GLU A 347 -7.58 19.62 -13.89
N LYS A 348 -7.30 19.42 -12.59
CA LYS A 348 -6.06 18.80 -12.10
C LYS A 348 -6.29 17.43 -11.49
N GLU A 349 -7.50 16.87 -11.53
CA GLU A 349 -7.84 15.64 -10.85
C GLU A 349 -8.82 14.80 -11.67
N ARG A 350 -8.53 13.51 -11.75
CA ARG A 350 -9.41 12.53 -12.38
C ARG A 350 -9.67 11.35 -11.45
N GLU A 351 -10.90 10.88 -11.43
CA GLU A 351 -11.31 9.64 -10.80
C GLU A 351 -11.10 8.48 -11.78
N ILE A 352 -10.63 7.33 -11.31
CA ILE A 352 -10.46 6.09 -12.07
C ILE A 352 -11.16 4.97 -11.29
N LYS A 353 -12.23 4.41 -11.85
CA LYS A 353 -13.08 3.43 -11.19
C LYS A 353 -13.00 2.05 -11.86
N ILE A 354 -12.62 1.00 -11.14
CA ILE A 354 -12.45 -0.38 -11.62
C ILE A 354 -13.67 -1.24 -11.26
N ARG A 355 -14.15 -2.11 -12.15
CA ARG A 355 -15.17 -3.13 -11.84
C ARG A 355 -14.75 -4.46 -12.47
N TYR A 356 -14.93 -5.56 -11.73
CA TYR A 356 -14.68 -6.93 -12.18
C TYR A 356 -15.96 -7.58 -12.65
#